data_AF-A0A7J9ZVI8-F1
#
_entry.id   AF-A0A7J9ZVI8-F1
#
_cell.length_a   1.000
_cell.length_b   1.000
_cell.length_c   1.000
_cell.angle_alpha   90.00
_cell.angle_beta   90.00
_cell.angle_gamma   90.00
#
_symmetry.space_group_name_H-M   'P 1'
#
loop_
_entity.id
_entity.type
_entity.pdbx_description
1 polymer ?
#
loop_
_entity_poly.entity_id
_entity_poly.type
_entity_poly.pdbx_seq_one_letter_code
_entity_poly.pdbx_strand_id
1 'polypeptide(L)'
;MYDYYLGGKDNYAADRAAAERAIEAVPGLRELARANRRFLGRVVAHLAASGIGQFIDLGTGLPTQRNVHEVAREIDPLARVVYVDNDPTVLAHARALLAADDRTQVIGADVRDVDGLLARPELGDLIDFDRPVAVLMFALLHTFNADADPYGFVRRFTDTVVPGSMLAISHAAAGVRPET
;
A
#
# COMPACT_ATOMS: atom_id res chain seq x y z
N MET A 1 2.78 -13.18 -5.17
CA MET A 1 3.24 -13.94 -3.97
C MET A 1 2.51 -13.55 -2.68
N TYR A 2 2.34 -12.26 -2.37
CA TYR A 2 1.80 -11.81 -1.08
C TYR A 2 0.37 -12.31 -0.79
N ASP A 3 -0.53 -12.28 -1.79
CA ASP A 3 -1.88 -12.85 -1.69
C ASP A 3 -1.86 -14.33 -1.22
N TYR A 4 -0.93 -15.12 -1.77
CA TYR A 4 -0.78 -16.52 -1.40
C TYR A 4 -0.31 -16.72 0.04
N TYR A 5 0.53 -15.84 0.59
CA TYR A 5 0.90 -15.87 2.01
C TYR A 5 -0.32 -15.69 2.91
N LEU A 6 -1.27 -14.85 2.49
CA LEU A 6 -2.52 -14.58 3.20
C LEU A 6 -3.56 -15.70 3.04
N GLY A 7 -3.32 -16.67 2.15
CA GLY A 7 -4.27 -17.74 1.84
C GLY A 7 -5.33 -17.34 0.80
N GLY A 8 -5.07 -16.27 0.04
CA GLY A 8 -5.91 -15.86 -1.08
C GLY A 8 -5.78 -16.76 -2.30
N LYS A 9 -6.61 -16.48 -3.30
CA LYS A 9 -6.71 -17.26 -4.54
C LYS A 9 -6.25 -16.47 -5.77
N ASP A 10 -6.02 -15.17 -5.61
CA ASP A 10 -5.60 -14.27 -6.66
C ASP A 10 -4.07 -14.34 -6.77
N ASN A 11 -3.58 -15.46 -7.26
CA ASN A 11 -2.16 -15.72 -7.46
C ASN A 11 -1.95 -16.76 -8.58
N TYR A 12 -0.86 -16.62 -9.32
CA TYR A 12 -0.53 -17.55 -10.39
C TYR A 12 0.34 -18.70 -9.91
N ALA A 13 0.52 -19.72 -10.76
CA ALA A 13 1.39 -20.87 -10.43
C ALA A 13 2.83 -20.45 -10.12
N ALA A 14 3.36 -19.46 -10.85
CA ALA A 14 4.68 -18.90 -10.61
C ALA A 14 4.78 -18.22 -9.23
N ASP A 15 3.76 -17.47 -8.83
CA ASP A 15 3.68 -16.86 -7.50
C ASP A 15 3.71 -17.90 -6.39
N ARG A 16 2.96 -18.98 -6.54
CA ARG A 16 2.91 -20.07 -5.55
C ARG A 16 4.27 -20.75 -5.41
N ALA A 17 4.91 -21.07 -6.54
CA ALA A 17 6.23 -21.70 -6.53
C ALA A 17 7.32 -20.78 -5.91
N ALA A 18 7.26 -19.48 -6.17
CA ALA A 18 8.16 -18.52 -5.54
C ALA A 18 7.85 -18.32 -4.05
N ALA A 19 6.56 -18.28 -3.68
CA ALA A 19 6.10 -18.14 -2.31
C ALA A 19 6.49 -19.33 -1.44
N GLU A 20 6.37 -20.57 -1.92
CA GLU A 20 6.78 -21.76 -1.17
C GLU A 20 8.28 -21.75 -0.88
N ARG A 21 9.13 -21.39 -1.87
CA ARG A 21 10.57 -21.21 -1.63
C ARG A 21 10.86 -20.13 -0.57
N ALA A 22 10.10 -19.04 -0.55
CA ALA A 22 10.26 -17.99 0.45
C ALA A 22 9.80 -18.44 1.85
N ILE A 23 8.72 -19.23 1.93
CA ILE A 23 8.20 -19.81 3.18
C ILE A 23 9.22 -20.80 3.78
N GLU A 24 9.84 -21.62 2.94
CA GLU A 24 10.93 -22.53 3.36
C GLU A 24 12.14 -21.77 3.91
N ALA A 25 12.50 -20.64 3.27
CA ALA A 25 13.65 -19.84 3.67
C ALA A 25 13.40 -18.97 4.92
N VAL A 26 12.14 -18.57 5.16
CA VAL A 26 11.76 -17.66 6.25
C VAL A 26 10.67 -18.30 7.11
N PRO A 27 11.06 -19.03 8.18
CA PRO A 27 10.10 -19.56 9.14
C PRO A 27 9.21 -18.44 9.70
N GLY A 28 7.89 -18.61 9.63
CA GLY A 28 6.91 -17.62 10.10
C GLY A 28 6.51 -16.55 9.07
N LEU A 29 6.91 -16.68 7.80
CA LEU A 29 6.60 -15.68 6.77
C LEU A 29 5.08 -15.44 6.58
N ARG A 30 4.27 -16.50 6.67
CA ARG A 30 2.80 -16.37 6.56
C ARG A 30 2.22 -15.57 7.73
N GLU A 31 2.72 -15.79 8.93
CA GLU A 31 2.36 -15.10 10.15
C GLU A 31 2.74 -13.62 10.06
N LEU A 32 3.94 -13.32 9.56
CA LEU A 32 4.42 -11.96 9.31
C LEU A 32 3.54 -11.23 8.28
N ALA A 33 3.21 -11.87 7.16
CA ALA A 33 2.32 -11.28 6.15
C ALA A 33 0.93 -10.97 6.72
N ARG A 34 0.35 -11.91 7.50
CA ARG A 34 -0.93 -11.70 8.19
C ARG A 34 -0.85 -10.60 9.23
N ALA A 35 0.24 -10.53 9.99
CA ALA A 35 0.47 -9.47 10.96
C ALA A 35 0.58 -8.10 10.29
N ASN A 36 1.30 -8.01 9.17
CA ASN A 36 1.41 -6.80 8.36
C ASN A 36 0.03 -6.36 7.82
N ARG A 37 -0.78 -7.29 7.29
CA ARG A 37 -2.14 -6.95 6.82
C ARG A 37 -3.05 -6.47 7.95
N ARG A 38 -2.99 -7.11 9.13
CA ARG A 38 -3.73 -6.64 10.32
C ARG A 38 -3.23 -5.26 10.78
N PHE A 39 -1.92 -5.01 10.67
CA PHE A 39 -1.34 -3.72 11.05
C PHE A 39 -1.81 -2.60 10.12
N LEU A 40 -1.81 -2.83 8.79
CA LEU A 40 -2.38 -1.90 7.81
C LEU A 40 -3.83 -1.53 8.18
N GLY A 41 -4.68 -2.52 8.41
CA GLY A 41 -6.08 -2.27 8.80
C GLY A 41 -6.22 -1.44 10.08
N ARG A 42 -5.40 -1.71 11.12
CA ARG A 42 -5.42 -0.90 12.36
C ARG A 42 -4.95 0.53 12.13
N VAL A 43 -3.91 0.71 11.32
CA VAL A 43 -3.38 2.04 10.99
C VAL A 43 -4.39 2.85 10.20
N VAL A 44 -4.97 2.29 9.14
CA VAL A 44 -5.99 2.97 8.32
C VAL A 44 -7.19 3.35 9.19
N ALA A 45 -7.68 2.44 10.02
CA ALA A 45 -8.79 2.74 10.93
C ALA A 45 -8.44 3.87 11.92
N HIS A 46 -7.24 3.85 12.49
CA HIS A 46 -6.79 4.91 13.39
C HIS A 46 -6.67 6.26 12.68
N LEU A 47 -6.09 6.29 11.48
CA LEU A 47 -5.92 7.51 10.69
C LEU A 47 -7.27 8.11 10.27
N ALA A 48 -8.20 7.27 9.80
CA ALA A 48 -9.56 7.69 9.48
C ALA A 48 -10.28 8.27 10.71
N ALA A 49 -10.20 7.59 11.86
CA ALA A 49 -10.78 8.08 13.12
C ALA A 49 -10.13 9.38 13.62
N SER A 50 -8.87 9.65 13.25
CA SER A 50 -8.18 10.91 13.54
C SER A 50 -8.52 12.07 12.59
N GLY A 51 -9.38 11.83 11.60
CA GLY A 51 -9.87 12.84 10.65
C GLY A 51 -9.15 12.86 9.30
N ILE A 52 -8.29 11.88 8.99
CA ILE A 52 -7.72 11.73 7.65
C ILE A 52 -8.74 11.06 6.73
N GLY A 53 -9.21 11.80 5.71
CA GLY A 53 -10.15 11.31 4.71
C GLY A 53 -9.53 11.01 3.33
N GLN A 54 -8.20 11.08 3.20
CA GLN A 54 -7.49 10.91 1.93
C GLN A 54 -6.29 10.00 2.11
N PHE A 55 -6.18 8.98 1.28
CA PHE A 55 -5.13 7.96 1.38
C PHE A 55 -4.44 7.74 0.04
N ILE A 56 -3.11 7.68 0.04
CA ILE A 56 -2.30 7.22 -1.08
C ILE A 56 -1.60 5.94 -0.62
N ASP A 57 -1.95 4.81 -1.23
CA ASP A 57 -1.37 3.50 -0.92
C ASP A 57 -0.36 3.10 -2.01
N LEU A 58 0.93 3.17 -1.65
CA LEU A 58 2.05 2.94 -2.56
C LEU A 58 2.49 1.48 -2.49
N GLY A 59 2.45 0.79 -3.64
CA GLY A 59 2.72 -0.64 -3.72
C GLY A 59 1.56 -1.47 -3.18
N THR A 60 0.34 -1.17 -3.62
CA THR A 60 -0.90 -1.77 -3.08
C THR A 60 -0.92 -3.30 -3.16
N GLY A 61 -0.23 -3.89 -4.14
CA GLY A 61 -0.35 -5.30 -4.47
C GLY A 61 -1.77 -5.68 -4.89
N LEU A 62 -2.02 -6.98 -5.00
CA LEU A 62 -3.35 -7.48 -5.37
C LEU A 62 -4.39 -7.12 -4.31
N PRO A 63 -5.63 -6.77 -4.72
CA PRO A 63 -6.72 -6.60 -3.78
C PRO A 63 -6.88 -7.85 -2.93
N THR A 64 -6.98 -7.66 -1.61
CA THR A 64 -7.16 -8.75 -0.65
C THR A 64 -8.32 -8.43 0.28
N GLN A 65 -8.54 -9.22 1.33
CA GLN A 65 -9.63 -8.94 2.28
C GLN A 65 -9.36 -7.65 3.08
N ARG A 66 -10.36 -6.77 3.20
CA ARG A 66 -10.31 -5.49 3.96
C ARG A 66 -9.27 -4.50 3.44
N ASN A 67 -9.45 -4.06 2.21
CA ASN A 67 -8.63 -3.05 1.53
C ASN A 67 -8.72 -1.69 2.22
N VAL A 68 -7.76 -0.81 1.93
CA VAL A 68 -7.64 0.52 2.58
C VAL A 68 -8.95 1.30 2.47
N HIS A 69 -9.57 1.31 1.30
CA HIS A 69 -10.83 2.02 1.05
C HIS A 69 -12.01 1.43 1.83
N GLU A 70 -12.08 0.10 1.97
CA GLU A 70 -13.11 -0.57 2.77
C GLU A 70 -12.97 -0.18 4.24
N VAL A 71 -11.76 -0.29 4.79
CA VAL A 71 -11.48 0.04 6.21
C VAL A 71 -11.67 1.53 6.50
N ALA A 72 -11.21 2.42 5.61
CA ALA A 72 -11.39 3.85 5.78
C ALA A 72 -12.88 4.23 5.76
N ARG A 73 -13.67 3.62 4.87
CA ARG A 73 -15.10 3.92 4.71
C ARG A 73 -16.03 3.28 5.73
N GLU A 74 -15.56 2.29 6.49
CA GLU A 74 -16.22 1.87 7.73
C GLU A 74 -16.31 3.04 8.74
N ILE A 75 -15.45 4.05 8.63
CA ILE A 75 -15.33 5.19 9.57
C ILE A 75 -15.74 6.51 8.92
N ASP A 76 -15.20 6.81 7.73
CA ASP A 76 -15.56 7.98 6.92
C ASP A 76 -16.07 7.52 5.54
N PRO A 77 -17.39 7.48 5.32
CA PRO A 77 -17.98 7.07 4.05
C PRO A 77 -17.52 7.89 2.83
N LEU A 78 -16.94 9.08 3.05
CA LEU A 78 -16.41 9.96 2.00
C LEU A 78 -14.91 9.79 1.76
N ALA A 79 -14.25 8.86 2.46
CA ALA A 79 -12.83 8.62 2.34
C ALA A 79 -12.43 8.28 0.90
N ARG A 80 -11.40 8.96 0.41
CA ARG A 80 -10.84 8.83 -0.93
C ARG A 80 -9.52 8.08 -0.88
N VAL A 81 -9.32 7.14 -1.79
CA VAL A 81 -8.12 6.30 -1.82
C VAL A 81 -7.55 6.21 -3.23
N VAL A 82 -6.28 6.54 -3.39
CA VAL A 82 -5.51 6.22 -4.60
C VAL A 82 -4.57 5.07 -4.30
N TYR A 83 -4.71 3.98 -5.05
CA TYR A 83 -3.77 2.88 -5.07
C TYR A 83 -2.76 3.06 -6.20
N VAL A 84 -1.49 2.79 -5.91
CA VAL A 84 -0.43 2.86 -6.92
C VAL A 84 0.32 1.53 -6.97
N ASP A 85 0.46 0.97 -8.16
CA ASP A 85 1.25 -0.23 -8.40
C ASP A 85 1.81 -0.22 -9.84
N ASN A 86 2.88 -0.97 -10.07
CA ASN A 86 3.47 -1.13 -11.41
C ASN A 86 3.21 -2.51 -12.02
N ASP A 87 2.62 -3.46 -11.28
CA ASP A 87 2.28 -4.78 -11.78
C ASP A 87 1.00 -4.74 -12.65
N PRO A 88 1.09 -5.07 -13.95
CA PRO A 88 -0.07 -5.08 -14.85
C PRO A 88 -1.22 -5.99 -14.39
N THR A 89 -0.93 -7.08 -13.68
CA THR A 89 -1.95 -7.95 -13.11
C THR A 89 -2.72 -7.24 -12.01
N VAL A 90 -2.03 -6.55 -11.11
CA VAL A 90 -2.66 -5.75 -10.04
C VAL A 90 -3.60 -4.72 -10.65
N LEU A 91 -3.11 -3.98 -11.64
CA LEU A 91 -3.88 -2.94 -12.31
C LEU A 91 -5.11 -3.49 -13.03
N ALA A 92 -4.98 -4.63 -13.72
CA ALA A 92 -6.11 -5.26 -14.41
C ALA A 92 -7.20 -5.71 -13.42
N HIS A 93 -6.82 -6.37 -12.32
CA HIS A 93 -7.77 -6.85 -11.32
C HIS A 93 -8.43 -5.68 -10.57
N ALA A 94 -7.64 -4.70 -10.13
CA ALA A 94 -8.14 -3.57 -9.36
C ALA A 94 -9.09 -2.69 -10.18
N ARG A 95 -8.80 -2.46 -11.48
CA ARG A 95 -9.72 -1.73 -12.37
C ARG A 95 -11.06 -2.44 -12.53
N ALA A 96 -11.07 -3.76 -12.62
CA ALA A 96 -12.31 -4.53 -12.73
C ALA A 96 -13.13 -4.44 -11.42
N LEU A 97 -12.46 -4.53 -10.26
CA LEU A 97 -13.12 -4.50 -8.95
C LEU A 97 -13.66 -3.11 -8.60
N LEU A 98 -12.96 -2.04 -9.00
CA LEU A 98 -13.21 -0.67 -8.57
C LEU A 98 -13.92 0.18 -9.63
N ALA A 99 -14.35 -0.41 -10.75
CA ALA A 99 -14.93 0.33 -11.88
C ALA A 99 -16.14 1.22 -11.53
N ALA A 100 -16.91 0.86 -10.50
CA ALA A 100 -18.09 1.58 -10.06
C ALA A 100 -17.84 2.54 -8.87
N ASP A 101 -16.60 2.64 -8.39
CA ASP A 101 -16.22 3.43 -7.23
C ASP A 101 -15.59 4.76 -7.65
N ASP A 102 -16.34 5.85 -7.48
CA ASP A 102 -15.91 7.21 -7.81
C ASP A 102 -14.94 7.83 -6.79
N ARG A 103 -14.68 7.14 -5.66
CA ARG A 103 -13.81 7.59 -4.57
C ARG A 103 -12.57 6.72 -4.42
N THR A 104 -12.36 5.79 -5.34
CA THR A 104 -11.14 4.97 -5.40
C THR A 104 -10.57 5.03 -6.80
N GLN A 105 -9.25 5.24 -6.89
CA GLN A 105 -8.56 5.21 -8.17
C GLN A 105 -7.31 4.33 -8.08
N VAL A 106 -6.94 3.75 -9.22
CA VAL A 106 -5.74 2.92 -9.36
C VAL A 106 -4.86 3.50 -10.44
N ILE A 107 -3.64 3.89 -10.08
CA ILE A 107 -2.65 4.44 -10.99
C ILE A 107 -1.58 3.40 -11.25
N GLY A 108 -1.37 3.11 -12.54
CA GLY A 108 -0.26 2.30 -13.01
C GLY A 108 1.00 3.15 -13.11
N ALA A 109 1.90 3.04 -12.13
CA ALA A 109 3.14 3.79 -12.10
C ALA A 109 4.21 3.08 -11.27
N ASP A 110 5.47 3.27 -11.65
CA ASP A 110 6.58 2.98 -10.76
C ASP A 110 6.65 4.07 -9.69
N VAL A 111 6.42 3.70 -8.43
CA VAL A 111 6.43 4.65 -7.31
C VAL A 111 7.77 5.39 -7.18
N ARG A 112 8.87 4.80 -7.66
CA ARG A 112 10.20 5.42 -7.61
C ARG A 112 10.30 6.67 -8.49
N ASP A 113 9.47 6.77 -9.53
CA ASP A 113 9.28 8.00 -10.29
C ASP A 113 8.26 8.90 -9.57
N VAL A 114 8.68 9.46 -8.43
CA VAL A 114 7.81 10.25 -7.56
C VAL A 114 7.29 11.49 -8.28
N ASP A 115 8.15 12.19 -9.03
CA ASP A 115 7.73 13.39 -9.77
C ASP A 115 6.72 13.03 -10.87
N GLY A 116 6.98 11.96 -11.62
CA GLY A 116 6.07 11.49 -12.66
C GLY A 116 4.72 11.06 -12.08
N LEU A 117 4.70 10.42 -10.90
CA LEU A 117 3.49 10.04 -10.19
C LEU A 117 2.73 11.25 -9.64
N LEU A 118 3.43 12.21 -9.03
CA LEU A 118 2.81 13.43 -8.49
C LEU A 118 2.23 14.33 -9.60
N ALA A 119 2.80 14.28 -10.80
CA ALA A 119 2.31 15.02 -11.97
C ALA A 119 1.08 14.37 -12.64
N ARG A 120 0.63 13.19 -12.17
CA ARG A 120 -0.53 12.49 -12.76
C ARG A 120 -1.83 13.24 -12.45
N PRO A 121 -2.60 13.67 -13.47
CA PRO A 121 -3.91 14.29 -13.24
C PRO A 121 -4.82 13.39 -12.41
N GLU A 122 -4.75 12.07 -12.65
CA GLU A 122 -5.52 11.07 -11.93
C GLU A 122 -5.29 11.13 -10.41
N LEU A 123 -4.09 11.48 -9.96
CA LEU A 123 -3.81 11.61 -8.54
C LEU A 123 -4.46 12.87 -7.95
N GLY A 124 -4.35 14.01 -8.64
CA GLY A 124 -4.91 15.29 -8.22
C GLY A 124 -6.43 15.41 -8.37
N ASP A 125 -7.04 14.62 -9.27
CA ASP A 125 -8.49 14.57 -9.46
C ASP A 125 -9.21 14.02 -8.21
N LEU A 126 -8.53 13.14 -7.46
CA LEU A 126 -9.09 12.47 -6.28
C LEU A 126 -8.44 12.95 -4.97
N ILE A 127 -7.16 13.31 -4.97
CA ILE A 127 -6.43 13.76 -3.78
C ILE A 127 -6.22 15.27 -3.82
N ASP A 128 -6.80 15.95 -2.84
CA ASP A 128 -6.59 17.36 -2.55
C ASP A 128 -5.38 17.50 -1.63
N PHE A 129 -4.23 17.88 -2.20
CA PHE A 129 -2.97 18.06 -1.47
C PHE A 129 -2.94 19.30 -0.58
N ASP A 130 -3.92 20.22 -0.68
CA ASP A 130 -4.07 21.35 0.25
C ASP A 130 -4.72 20.92 1.57
N ARG A 131 -5.13 19.65 1.68
CA ARG A 131 -5.71 19.04 2.88
C ARG A 131 -4.85 17.85 3.34
N PRO A 132 -4.90 17.49 4.64
CA PRO A 132 -4.15 16.35 5.15
C PRO A 132 -4.39 15.04 4.37
N VAL A 133 -3.29 14.34 4.07
CA VAL A 133 -3.26 13.05 3.36
C VAL A 133 -2.49 12.01 4.17
N ALA A 134 -2.93 10.76 4.17
CA ALA A 134 -2.13 9.63 4.64
C ALA A 134 -1.40 8.97 3.47
N VAL A 135 -0.06 8.97 3.52
CA VAL A 135 0.79 8.20 2.59
C VAL A 135 1.15 6.88 3.25
N LEU A 136 0.78 5.77 2.62
CA LEU A 136 0.98 4.42 3.11
C LEU A 136 2.05 3.72 2.27
N MET A 137 3.06 3.18 2.95
CA MET A 137 4.17 2.42 2.35
C MET A 137 4.30 1.09 3.08
N PHE A 138 3.33 0.21 2.88
CA PHE A 138 3.27 -1.07 3.57
C PHE A 138 3.91 -2.17 2.75
N ALA A 139 4.88 -2.85 3.33
CA ALA A 139 5.68 -3.88 2.69
C ALA A 139 6.31 -3.46 1.33
N LEU A 140 6.60 -2.17 1.18
CA LEU A 140 7.15 -1.59 -0.05
C LEU A 140 8.67 -1.39 0.03
N LEU A 141 9.16 -0.64 1.01
CA LEU A 141 10.53 -0.11 0.99
C LEU A 141 11.63 -1.18 0.96
N HIS A 142 11.37 -2.38 1.48
CA HIS A 142 12.33 -3.49 1.46
C HIS A 142 12.42 -4.20 0.09
N THR A 143 11.57 -3.82 -0.86
CA THR A 143 11.64 -4.28 -2.26
C THR A 143 12.59 -3.44 -3.11
N PHE A 144 13.03 -2.29 -2.57
CA PHE A 144 13.93 -1.40 -3.28
C PHE A 144 15.35 -1.98 -3.27
N ASN A 145 16.03 -1.87 -4.40
CA ASN A 145 17.44 -2.24 -4.50
C ASN A 145 18.33 -1.23 -3.75
N ALA A 146 19.57 -1.61 -3.46
CA ALA A 146 20.51 -0.76 -2.71
C ALA A 146 20.73 0.64 -3.33
N ASP A 147 20.55 0.78 -4.64
CA ASP A 147 20.78 2.03 -5.37
C ASP A 147 19.55 2.97 -5.42
N ALA A 148 18.41 2.58 -4.84
CA ALA A 148 17.13 3.25 -5.07
C ALA A 148 16.82 4.45 -4.15
N ASP A 149 17.80 4.98 -3.41
CA ASP A 149 17.67 6.08 -2.42
C ASP A 149 16.31 6.12 -1.69
N PRO A 150 16.03 5.15 -0.80
CA PRO A 150 14.73 5.04 -0.13
C PRO A 150 14.43 6.25 0.77
N TYR A 151 15.47 6.93 1.29
CA TYR A 151 15.28 8.14 2.10
C TYR A 151 14.83 9.32 1.25
N GLY A 152 15.48 9.54 0.10
CA GLY A 152 15.05 10.54 -0.87
C GLY A 152 13.63 10.29 -1.37
N PHE A 153 13.29 9.03 -1.66
CA PHE A 153 11.93 8.62 -2.03
C PHE A 153 10.89 8.99 -0.95
N VAL A 154 11.11 8.60 0.30
CA VAL A 154 10.18 8.92 1.41
C VAL A 154 10.07 10.43 1.59
N ARG A 155 11.22 11.12 1.61
CA ARG A 155 11.28 12.57 1.81
C ARG A 155 10.46 13.32 0.76
N ARG A 156 10.52 12.89 -0.50
CA ARG A 156 9.85 13.57 -1.60
C ARG A 156 8.32 13.53 -1.47
N PHE A 157 7.77 12.43 -0.97
CA PHE A 157 6.34 12.37 -0.61
C PHE A 157 6.01 13.27 0.59
N THR A 158 6.84 13.26 1.64
CA THR A 158 6.58 14.10 2.83
C THR A 158 6.73 15.59 2.55
N ASP A 159 7.61 15.98 1.62
CA ASP A 159 7.81 17.37 1.20
C ASP A 159 6.62 17.88 0.35
N THR A 160 5.78 16.98 -0.18
CA THR A 160 4.63 17.33 -1.05
C THR A 160 3.32 17.53 -0.28
N VAL A 161 3.20 16.97 0.92
CA VAL A 161 1.94 16.98 1.70
C VAL A 161 1.93 18.08 2.75
N VAL A 162 0.74 18.60 3.07
CA VAL A 162 0.57 19.70 4.05
C VAL A 162 0.71 19.24 5.51
N PRO A 163 0.99 20.16 6.46
CA PRO A 163 0.96 19.86 7.89
C PRO A 163 -0.34 19.18 8.33
N GLY A 164 -0.22 18.18 9.21
CA GLY A 164 -1.34 17.32 9.63
C GLY A 164 -1.49 16.05 8.78
N SER A 165 -0.80 15.96 7.64
CA SER A 165 -0.63 14.71 6.88
C SER A 165 0.16 13.66 7.67
N MET A 166 -0.01 12.40 7.29
CA MET A 166 0.55 11.26 8.02
C MET A 166 1.32 10.34 7.07
N LEU A 167 2.45 9.81 7.53
CA LEU A 167 3.21 8.77 6.85
C LEU A 167 3.16 7.50 7.68
N ALA A 168 2.79 6.38 7.06
CA ALA A 168 2.80 5.08 7.71
C ALA A 168 3.61 4.07 6.88
N ILE A 169 4.58 3.43 7.52
CA ILE A 169 5.51 2.50 6.89
C ILE A 169 5.45 1.15 7.60
N SER A 170 5.52 0.07 6.82
CA SER A 170 5.98 -1.22 7.33
C SER A 170 7.16 -1.73 6.51
N HIS A 171 8.16 -2.27 7.21
CA HIS A 171 9.42 -2.70 6.60
C HIS A 171 9.84 -4.04 7.19
N ALA A 172 10.21 -4.98 6.32
CA ALA A 172 10.78 -6.25 6.77
C ALA A 172 12.20 -5.99 7.27
N ALA A 173 12.50 -6.36 8.52
CA ALA A 173 13.81 -6.19 9.10
C ALA A 173 14.42 -7.57 9.43
N ALA A 174 15.67 -7.78 9.03
CA ALA A 174 16.43 -8.95 9.44
C ALA A 174 17.03 -8.73 10.84
N GLY A 175 17.09 -9.78 11.66
CA GLY A 175 17.76 -9.75 12.97
C GLY A 175 16.98 -9.07 14.11
N VAL A 176 15.78 -8.54 13.85
CA VAL A 176 14.90 -7.99 14.89
C VAL A 176 14.08 -9.14 15.49
N ARG A 177 14.47 -9.61 16.68
CA ARG A 177 13.63 -10.49 17.50
C ARG A 177 12.83 -9.60 18.45
N PRO A 178 11.50 -9.79 18.58
CA PRO A 178 10.77 -9.14 19.66
C PRO A 178 11.43 -9.53 20.98
N GLU A 179 11.75 -8.57 21.83
CA GLU A 179 12.12 -8.87 23.21
C GLU A 179 10.92 -9.59 23.84
N THR A 180 11.12 -10.85 24.21
CA THR A 180 10.15 -11.69 24.93
C THR A 180 10.09 -11.30 26.39
#